data_AF-A0A7L7L008-F1
#
_entry.id   AF-A0A7L7L008-F1
#
_cell.length_a   1.000
_cell.length_b   1.000
_cell.length_c   1.000
_cell.angle_alpha   90.00
_cell.angle_beta   90.00
_cell.angle_gamma   90.00
#
_symmetry.space_group_name_H-M   'P 1'
#
loop_
_entity.id
_entity.type
_entity.pdbx_description
1 polymer ?
#
loop_
_entity_poly.entity_id
_entity_poly.type
_entity_poly.pdbx_seq_one_letter_code
_entity_poly.pdbx_strand_id
1 'polypeptide(L)'
;MKIDFSNWTNYCDKLMDVISFYSDFTNKKLLIFNNIGRLLNVNQLNEIHTYLKSVDLKLVSLESYPMIFKEKKLNAKVYSIDNDHVRFDY
;
A
#
# COMPACT_ATOMS: atom_id res chain seq x y z
N MET A 1 19.49 6.22 -13.59
CA MET A 1 19.06 4.84 -13.22
C MET A 1 17.63 4.67 -13.73
N LYS A 2 17.30 3.54 -14.38
CA LYS A 2 15.94 3.25 -14.87
C LYS A 2 15.38 2.08 -14.05
N ILE A 3 14.08 2.10 -13.76
CA ILE A 3 13.40 0.95 -13.18
C ILE A 3 13.46 -0.19 -14.22
N ASP A 4 13.92 -1.36 -13.80
CA ASP A 4 13.96 -2.54 -14.66
C ASP A 4 12.63 -3.28 -14.58
N PHE A 5 11.85 -3.18 -15.66
CA PHE A 5 10.51 -3.76 -15.74
C PHE A 5 10.50 -5.26 -16.05
N SER A 6 11.65 -5.85 -16.39
CA SER A 6 11.74 -7.23 -16.89
C SER A 6 11.38 -8.29 -15.84
N ASN A 7 11.44 -7.93 -14.55
CA ASN A 7 11.20 -8.85 -13.43
C ASN A 7 9.79 -8.78 -12.83
N TRP A 8 8.88 -7.97 -13.40
CA TRP A 8 7.52 -7.85 -12.87
C TRP A 8 6.65 -9.02 -13.32
N THR A 9 6.35 -9.92 -12.38
CA THR A 9 5.44 -11.05 -12.59
C THR A 9 4.02 -10.73 -12.12
N ASN A 10 3.89 -9.79 -11.18
CA ASN A 10 2.61 -9.39 -10.61
C ASN A 10 2.63 -7.92 -10.12
N TYR A 11 1.47 -7.40 -9.70
CA TYR A 11 1.34 -6.00 -9.24
C TYR A 11 2.13 -5.69 -7.96
N CYS A 12 2.41 -6.69 -7.11
CA CYS A 12 3.21 -6.52 -5.90
C CYS A 12 4.65 -6.16 -6.25
N ASP A 13 5.25 -6.89 -7.20
CA ASP A 13 6.64 -6.65 -7.66
C ASP A 13 6.80 -5.20 -8.14
N LYS A 14 5.84 -4.74 -8.96
CA LYS A 14 5.79 -3.35 -9.44
C LYS A 14 5.70 -2.34 -8.29
N LEU A 15 4.85 -2.60 -7.29
CA LEU A 15 4.68 -1.70 -6.16
C LEU A 15 5.93 -1.66 -5.28
N MET A 16 6.58 -2.81 -5.05
CA MET A 16 7.84 -2.89 -4.32
C MET A 16 8.95 -2.10 -5.00
N ASP A 17 9.08 -2.17 -6.33
CA ASP A 17 10.04 -1.36 -7.07
C ASP A 17 9.77 0.13 -6.98
N VAL A 18 8.50 0.54 -7.04
CA VAL A 18 8.12 1.95 -6.85
C VAL A 18 8.47 2.41 -5.44
N ILE A 19 8.10 1.65 -4.41
CA ILE A 19 8.40 1.98 -3.01
C ILE A 19 9.91 2.09 -2.80
N SER A 20 10.68 1.13 -3.31
CA SER A 20 12.15 1.12 -3.21
C SER A 20 12.75 2.34 -3.91
N PHE A 21 12.30 2.64 -5.13
CA PHE A 21 12.76 3.82 -5.85
C PHE A 21 12.53 5.13 -5.07
N TYR A 22 11.34 5.30 -4.48
CA TYR A 22 11.05 6.50 -3.70
C TYR A 22 11.80 6.55 -2.38
N SER A 23 12.01 5.41 -1.73
CA SER A 23 12.82 5.29 -0.51
C SER A 23 14.28 5.67 -0.77
N ASP A 24 14.85 5.20 -1.87
CA ASP A 24 16.30 5.28 -2.12
C ASP A 24 16.72 6.58 -2.81
N PHE A 25 15.86 7.13 -3.67
CA PHE A 25 16.24 8.22 -4.57
C PHE A 25 15.49 9.53 -4.32
N THR A 26 14.61 9.58 -3.32
CA THR A 26 13.85 10.79 -3.01
C THR A 26 13.81 11.08 -1.53
N ASN A 27 13.65 12.36 -1.18
CA ASN A 27 13.39 12.77 0.21
C ASN A 27 11.90 12.73 0.57
N LYS A 28 11.05 12.13 -0.28
CA LYS A 28 9.60 12.05 -0.03
C LYS A 28 9.35 11.05 1.09
N LYS A 29 8.42 11.39 2.00
CA LYS A 29 8.08 10.57 3.17
C LYS A 29 6.68 9.98 3.11
N LEU A 30 5.92 10.28 2.06
CA LEU A 30 4.56 9.81 1.86
C LEU A 30 4.33 9.42 0.39
N LEU A 31 3.85 8.20 0.19
CA LEU A 31 3.24 7.74 -1.05
C LEU A 31 1.74 7.62 -0.88
N ILE A 32 1.00 8.11 -1.86
CA ILE A 32 -0.45 7.98 -1.93
C ILE A 32 -0.79 7.16 -3.16
N PHE A 33 -1.51 6.07 -2.95
CA PHE A 33 -2.07 5.27 -4.02
C PHE A 33 -3.59 5.31 -3.99
N ASN A 34 -4.20 4.94 -5.12
CA ASN A 34 -5.63 4.80 -5.26
C ASN A 34 -5.96 3.33 -5.60
N ASN A 35 -6.82 2.72 -4.80
CA ASN A 35 -7.38 1.39 -5.03
C ASN A 35 -6.37 0.23 -5.14
N ILE A 36 -5.27 0.25 -4.37
CA ILE A 36 -4.30 -0.88 -4.37
C ILE A 36 -4.92 -2.15 -3.83
N GLY A 37 -5.91 -2.02 -2.95
CA GLY A 37 -6.56 -3.16 -2.33
C GLY A 37 -7.19 -4.10 -3.37
N ARG A 38 -7.56 -3.63 -4.57
CA ARG A 38 -8.11 -4.50 -5.63
C ARG A 38 -7.05 -5.29 -6.36
N LEU A 39 -5.82 -4.79 -6.37
CA LEU A 39 -4.71 -5.36 -7.14
C LEU A 39 -3.97 -6.46 -6.37
N LEU A 40 -4.02 -6.40 -5.04
CA LEU A 40 -3.22 -7.23 -4.16
C LEU A 40 -4.07 -8.07 -3.23
N ASN A 41 -3.66 -9.33 -3.02
CA ASN A 41 -4.23 -10.14 -1.95
C ASN A 41 -3.69 -9.71 -0.58
N VAL A 42 -4.27 -10.23 0.51
CA VAL A 42 -3.88 -9.84 1.88
C VAL A 42 -2.41 -10.13 2.19
N ASN A 43 -1.87 -11.24 1.68
CA ASN A 43 -0.49 -11.62 1.92
C ASN A 43 0.47 -10.61 1.27
N GLN A 44 0.19 -10.20 0.02
CA GLN A 44 0.96 -9.17 -0.69
C GLN A 44 0.88 -7.80 0.00
N LEU A 45 -0.30 -7.41 0.50
CA LEU A 45 -0.43 -6.17 1.27
C LEU A 45 0.38 -6.22 2.58
N ASN A 46 0.40 -7.38 3.24
CA ASN A 46 1.19 -7.58 4.46
C ASN A 46 2.69 -7.62 4.20
N GLU A 47 3.11 -8.16 3.05
CA GLU A 47 4.49 -8.14 2.58
C GLU A 47 4.97 -6.70 2.38
N ILE A 48 4.21 -5.90 1.63
CA ILE A 48 4.48 -4.46 1.46
C ILE A 48 4.53 -3.76 2.82
N HIS A 49 3.55 -4.01 3.70
CA HIS A 49 3.53 -3.42 5.03
C HIS A 49 4.80 -3.77 5.84
N THR A 50 5.26 -5.01 5.73
CA THR A 50 6.48 -5.47 6.42
C THR A 50 7.71 -4.75 5.88
N TYR A 51 7.82 -4.63 4.56
CA TYR A 51 8.91 -3.88 3.93
C TYR A 51 8.91 -2.40 4.33
N LEU A 52 7.73 -1.76 4.39
CA LEU A 52 7.59 -0.36 4.83
C LEU A 52 8.07 -0.11 6.26
N LYS A 53 8.17 -1.12 7.13
CA LYS A 53 8.77 -0.96 8.48
C LYS A 53 10.29 -0.76 8.43
N SER A 54 10.94 -1.20 7.36
CA SER A 54 12.39 -1.12 7.18
C SER A 54 12.85 0.15 6.47
N VAL A 55 11.92 0.94 5.93
CA VAL A 55 12.20 2.18 5.20
C VAL A 55 11.50 3.37 5.84
N ASP A 56 12.08 4.56 5.75
CA ASP A 56 11.46 5.79 6.27
C ASP A 56 10.49 6.39 5.25
N LEU A 57 9.45 5.62 4.92
CA LEU A 57 8.42 5.96 3.94
C LEU A 57 7.05 5.50 4.43
N LYS A 58 6.07 6.41 4.46
CA LYS A 58 4.68 6.09 4.75
C LYS A 58 3.93 5.83 3.45
N LEU A 59 3.07 4.82 3.44
CA LEU A 59 2.16 4.55 2.34
C LEU A 59 0.72 4.70 2.83
N VAL A 60 -0.08 5.46 2.10
CA VAL A 60 -1.53 5.56 2.27
C VAL A 60 -2.17 5.12 0.97
N SER A 61 -3.17 4.24 1.06
CA SER A 61 -4.03 3.94 -0.07
C SER A 61 -5.45 4.43 0.18
N LEU A 62 -6.01 5.12 -0.80
CA LEU A 62 -7.40 5.54 -0.81
C LEU A 62 -8.21 4.49 -1.56
N GLU A 63 -9.11 3.82 -0.85
CA GLU A 63 -9.92 2.74 -1.40
C GLU A 63 -11.36 3.23 -1.59
N SER A 64 -11.90 3.04 -2.80
CA SER A 64 -13.26 3.45 -3.15
C SER A 64 -14.32 2.43 -2.74
N TYR A 65 -13.95 1.46 -1.90
CA TYR A 65 -14.82 0.36 -1.48
C TYR A 65 -14.43 -0.13 -0.08
N PRO A 66 -15.38 -0.73 0.67
CA PRO A 66 -15.09 -1.25 2.01
C PRO A 66 -14.08 -2.42 1.98
N MET A 67 -13.12 -2.42 2.91
CA MET A 67 -12.06 -3.44 3.01
C MET A 67 -12.45 -4.67 3.84
N ILE A 68 -13.76 -4.89 4.04
CA ILE A 68 -14.40 -5.83 4.98
C ILE A 68 -13.79 -7.25 4.95
N PHE A 69 -13.46 -7.77 3.76
CA PHE A 69 -12.93 -9.13 3.60
C PHE A 69 -11.45 -9.27 3.98
N LYS A 70 -10.72 -8.16 4.07
CA LYS A 70 -9.26 -8.13 4.26
C LYS A 70 -8.87 -7.67 5.66
N GLU A 71 -9.70 -6.84 6.29
CA GLU A 71 -9.46 -6.20 7.59
C GLU A 71 -8.92 -7.18 8.65
N LYS A 72 -9.57 -8.33 8.87
CA LYS A 72 -9.18 -9.28 9.94
C LYS A 72 -7.77 -9.87 9.81
N LYS A 73 -7.17 -9.85 8.61
CA LYS A 73 -5.85 -10.44 8.33
C LYS A 73 -4.85 -9.41 7.85
N LEU A 74 -5.27 -8.16 7.70
CA LEU A 74 -4.43 -7.08 7.21
C LEU A 74 -3.64 -6.49 8.37
N ASN A 75 -2.32 -6.50 8.24
CA ASN A 75 -1.41 -5.94 9.24
C ASN A 75 -1.23 -4.43 9.03
N ALA A 76 -2.28 -3.70 8.67
CA ALA A 76 -2.23 -2.26 8.45
C ALA A 76 -3.46 -1.61 9.05
N LYS A 77 -3.33 -0.34 9.45
CA LYS A 77 -4.46 0.45 9.96
C LYS A 77 -5.45 0.69 8.83
N VAL A 78 -6.73 0.43 9.08
CA VAL A 78 -7.80 0.73 8.13
C VAL A 78 -8.70 1.78 8.74
N TYR A 79 -8.99 2.81 7.95
CA TYR A 79 -9.95 3.83 8.31
C TYR A 79 -11.07 3.82 7.29
N SER A 80 -12.31 3.78 7.75
CA SER A 80 -13.48 3.98 6.90
C SER A 80 -14.12 5.32 7.23
N ILE A 81 -14.63 6.01 6.22
CA ILE A 81 -15.40 7.24 6.37
C ILE A 81 -16.76 6.97 5.72
N ASP A 82 -17.83 7.09 6.49
CA ASP A 82 -19.18 6.91 5.98
C ASP A 82 -19.72 8.17 5.29
N ASN A 83 -20.96 8.10 4.80
CA ASN A 83 -21.60 9.21 4.10
C ASN A 83 -21.90 10.41 5.02
N ASP A 84 -21.97 10.18 6.34
CA ASP A 84 -22.16 11.22 7.35
C ASP A 84 -20.82 11.82 7.81
N HIS A 85 -19.72 11.47 7.13
CA HIS A 85 -18.34 11.88 7.43
C HIS A 85 -17.85 11.39 8.80
N VAL A 86 -18.47 10.34 9.35
CA VAL A 86 -18.01 9.68 10.57
C VAL A 86 -16.89 8.71 10.21
N ARG A 87 -15.81 8.77 11.01
CA ARG A 87 -14.64 7.90 10.85
C ARG A 87 -14.72 6.69 11.77
N PHE A 88 -14.45 5.52 11.20
CA PHE A 88 -14.29 4.25 11.91
C PHE A 88 -12.86 3.73 11.78
N ASP A 89 -12.30 3.26 12.89
CA ASP A 89 -10.93 2.76 13.00
C ASP A 89 -10.96 1.24 13.19
N TYR A 90 -10.30 0.51 12.29
CA TYR A 90 -10.20 -0.94 12.28
C TYR A 90 -8.75 -1.42 12.35
#